data_AF-A0A524P4T5-F1
#
_entry.id   AF-A0A524P4T5-F1
#
_cell.length_a   1.000
_cell.length_b   1.000
_cell.length_c   1.000
_cell.angle_alpha   90.00
_cell.angle_beta   90.00
_cell.angle_gamma   90.00
#
_symmetry.space_group_name_H-M   'P 1'
#
loop_
_entity.id
_entity.type
_entity.pdbx_description
1 polymer ?
#
loop_
_entity_poly.entity_id
_entity_poly.type
_entity_poly.pdbx_seq_one_letter_code
_entity_poly.pdbx_strand_id
1 'polypeptide(L)'
;NLYDSTAIAEWLDDHHGTDSRRLIPRHPVCEFVGRLIDDHFDEFGLYVAHHHRWVTSAKDNDAGQRVADEMVRALPAWGRRRFASWFAQRQVRRLPYLFSVASEGYAVEGLPQGLTPPSRTGFPETHTLLDQSFERSLDLVEHVLRERPFLFGSRFTLADASVYGELGMNTSDPSAERVIRTRAPIVREWLETIHSQAASVFEDGEEPVPGDIQVLAPLLEEIAGIHIPLMEQNERAYERCKAAGQSRFNESAFNRGEALYDGELLGRPFRSVVKTFQVKAWRVLKARYLGLQASDRGALPVAVREALDAATLDA
;
A
#
# COMPACT_ATOMS: atom_id res chain seq x y z
N ASN A 1 -22.52 3.75 -2.53
CA ASN A 1 -21.41 4.51 -1.92
C ASN A 1 -20.13 4.16 -2.65
N LEU A 2 -19.89 4.83 -3.77
CA LEU A 2 -18.65 4.76 -4.56
C LEU A 2 -17.67 5.77 -3.95
N TYR A 3 -16.80 5.35 -3.05
CA TYR A 3 -15.85 6.26 -2.40
C TYR A 3 -14.40 5.77 -2.42
N ASP A 4 -14.15 4.53 -2.83
CA ASP A 4 -12.83 3.89 -2.78
C ASP A 4 -12.54 3.14 -4.08
N SER A 5 -11.27 2.98 -4.45
CA SER A 5 -10.77 2.31 -5.66
C SER A 5 -11.41 0.93 -5.84
N THR A 6 -11.40 0.11 -4.79
CA THR A 6 -12.01 -1.23 -4.78
C THR A 6 -13.51 -1.18 -5.05
N ALA A 7 -14.23 -0.23 -4.43
CA ALA A 7 -15.68 -0.09 -4.62
C ALA A 7 -16.05 0.44 -6.02
N ILE A 8 -15.15 1.24 -6.63
CA ILE A 8 -15.28 1.68 -8.01
C ILE A 8 -15.07 0.50 -8.97
N ALA A 9 -14.06 -0.34 -8.73
CA ALA A 9 -13.83 -1.53 -9.54
C ALA A 9 -15.04 -2.49 -9.52
N GLU A 10 -15.60 -2.78 -8.34
CA GLU A 10 -16.82 -3.58 -8.19
C GLU A 10 -17.99 -2.99 -8.97
N TRP A 11 -18.21 -1.68 -8.83
CA TRP A 11 -19.31 -1.01 -9.53
C TRP A 11 -19.13 -1.02 -11.05
N LEU A 12 -17.90 -0.80 -11.54
CA LEU A 12 -17.58 -0.85 -12.97
C LEU A 12 -17.83 -2.24 -13.53
N ASP A 13 -17.39 -3.29 -12.83
CA ASP A 13 -17.63 -4.68 -13.24
C ASP A 13 -19.13 -5.02 -13.27
N ASP A 14 -19.91 -4.51 -12.31
CA ASP A 14 -21.35 -4.76 -12.23
C ASP A 14 -22.17 -4.01 -13.29
N HIS A 15 -21.73 -2.83 -13.74
CA HIS A 15 -22.52 -1.95 -14.61
C HIS A 15 -21.98 -1.83 -16.03
N HIS A 16 -20.70 -2.11 -16.25
CA HIS A 16 -20.00 -1.82 -17.50
C HIS A 16 -18.99 -2.91 -17.93
N GLY A 17 -18.73 -3.91 -17.09
CA GLY A 17 -17.78 -4.99 -17.40
C GLY A 17 -18.32 -5.93 -18.48
N THR A 18 -17.71 -5.91 -19.68
CA THR A 18 -17.72 -7.09 -20.55
C THR A 18 -16.82 -8.16 -19.95
N ASP A 19 -17.08 -9.45 -20.24
CA ASP A 19 -16.28 -10.56 -19.70
C ASP A 19 -14.76 -10.37 -19.87
N SER A 20 -14.33 -9.72 -20.94
CA SER A 20 -12.93 -9.44 -21.26
C SER A 20 -12.30 -8.24 -20.52
N ARG A 21 -13.09 -7.40 -19.83
CA ARG A 21 -12.62 -6.16 -19.17
C ARG A 21 -12.88 -6.13 -17.67
N ARG A 22 -13.27 -7.27 -17.10
CA ARG A 22 -13.56 -7.41 -15.69
C ARG A 22 -12.28 -7.24 -14.87
N LEU A 23 -12.28 -6.31 -13.93
CA LEU A 23 -11.12 -6.04 -13.05
C LEU A 23 -10.98 -7.09 -11.96
N ILE A 24 -12.09 -7.65 -11.49
CA ILE A 24 -12.13 -8.65 -10.43
C ILE A 24 -12.31 -10.03 -11.06
N PRO A 25 -11.32 -10.93 -10.95
CA PRO A 25 -11.42 -12.28 -11.50
C PRO A 25 -12.64 -13.04 -10.97
N ARG A 26 -13.20 -13.94 -11.78
CA ARG A 26 -14.34 -14.79 -11.42
C ARG A 26 -13.95 -15.98 -10.57
N HIS A 27 -12.76 -16.52 -10.79
CA HIS A 27 -12.30 -17.68 -10.04
C HIS A 27 -12.08 -17.27 -8.56
N PRO A 28 -12.71 -17.94 -7.57
CA PRO A 28 -12.69 -17.49 -6.18
C PRO A 28 -11.28 -17.29 -5.60
N VAL A 29 -10.34 -18.16 -5.95
CA VAL A 29 -8.93 -18.05 -5.53
C VAL A 29 -8.27 -16.82 -6.14
N CYS A 30 -8.47 -16.55 -7.43
CA CYS A 30 -7.87 -15.39 -8.10
C CYS A 30 -8.52 -14.07 -7.61
N GLU A 31 -9.83 -14.06 -7.36
CA GLU A 31 -10.51 -12.94 -6.71
C GLU A 31 -9.88 -12.65 -5.35
N PHE A 32 -9.75 -13.68 -4.50
CA PHE A 32 -9.19 -13.53 -3.16
C PHE A 32 -7.75 -13.00 -3.21
N VAL A 33 -6.90 -13.59 -4.06
CA VAL A 33 -5.50 -13.15 -4.22
C VAL A 33 -5.44 -11.72 -4.76
N GLY A 34 -6.28 -11.36 -5.73
CA GLY A 34 -6.32 -10.00 -6.25
C GLY A 34 -6.66 -8.98 -5.17
N ARG A 35 -7.60 -9.30 -4.27
CA ARG A 35 -7.94 -8.45 -3.12
C ARG A 35 -6.88 -8.43 -2.03
N LEU A 36 -6.18 -9.53 -1.78
CA LEU A 36 -5.04 -9.54 -0.84
C LEU A 36 -3.91 -8.62 -1.33
N ILE A 37 -3.65 -8.60 -2.65
CA ILE A 37 -2.70 -7.67 -3.26
C ILE A 37 -3.22 -6.23 -3.14
N ASP A 38 -4.48 -5.98 -3.51
CA ASP A 38 -5.16 -4.67 -3.36
C ASP A 38 -5.02 -4.12 -1.93
N ASP A 39 -5.48 -4.86 -0.92
CA ASP A 39 -5.40 -4.47 0.49
C ASP A 39 -3.95 -4.23 0.94
N HIS A 40 -2.97 -5.00 0.44
CA HIS A 40 -1.55 -4.77 0.75
C HIS A 40 -1.07 -3.41 0.26
N PHE A 41 -1.31 -3.09 -1.01
CA PHE A 41 -0.84 -1.85 -1.62
C PHE A 41 -1.62 -0.62 -1.13
N ASP A 42 -2.92 -0.75 -0.87
CA ASP A 42 -3.73 0.36 -0.33
C ASP A 42 -3.43 0.69 1.14
N GLU A 43 -2.97 -0.31 1.92
CA GLU A 43 -2.69 -0.11 3.35
C GLU A 43 -1.21 0.03 3.66
N PHE A 44 -0.40 -1.01 3.42
CA PHE A 44 1.03 -0.98 3.72
C PHE A 44 1.81 -0.28 2.62
N GLY A 45 1.45 -0.51 1.35
CA GLY A 45 2.00 0.20 0.21
C GLY A 45 1.93 1.70 0.45
N LEU A 46 0.76 2.26 0.78
CA LEU A 46 0.62 3.69 1.08
C LEU A 46 1.68 4.27 2.05
N TYR A 47 2.12 3.50 3.05
CA TYR A 47 3.22 3.90 3.95
C TYR A 47 4.55 4.00 3.21
N VAL A 48 4.84 3.03 2.34
CA VAL A 48 5.99 2.99 1.45
C VAL A 48 5.98 4.19 0.47
N ALA A 49 4.90 4.49 -0.26
CA ALA A 49 4.89 5.65 -1.16
C ALA A 49 5.16 6.97 -0.43
N HIS A 50 4.52 7.15 0.73
CA HIS A 50 4.73 8.36 1.53
C HIS A 50 6.16 8.45 2.06
N HIS A 51 6.73 7.32 2.47
CA HIS A 51 8.12 7.23 2.88
C HIS A 51 9.06 7.64 1.73
N HIS A 52 8.92 7.06 0.54
CA HIS A 52 9.81 7.38 -0.58
C HIS A 52 9.64 8.82 -1.11
N ARG A 53 8.44 9.40 -1.02
CA ARG A 53 8.22 10.80 -1.36
C ARG A 53 8.90 11.75 -0.37
N TRP A 54 8.71 11.55 0.93
CA TRP A 54 9.09 12.52 1.96
C TRP A 54 10.41 12.21 2.69
N VAL A 55 10.96 11.01 2.50
CA VAL A 55 12.26 10.57 3.05
C VAL A 55 13.28 10.41 1.93
N THR A 56 13.09 9.44 1.03
CA THR A 56 14.05 9.18 -0.06
C THR A 56 14.19 10.38 -0.99
N SER A 57 13.07 11.01 -1.34
CA SER A 57 13.04 12.20 -2.21
C SER A 57 12.92 13.51 -1.42
N ALA A 58 13.29 13.52 -0.13
CA ALA A 58 13.14 14.70 0.73
C ALA A 58 13.79 15.98 0.15
N LYS A 59 14.89 15.83 -0.60
CA LYS A 59 15.66 16.95 -1.17
C LYS A 59 15.17 17.41 -2.54
N ASP A 60 14.48 16.57 -3.30
CA ASP A 60 14.20 16.82 -4.71
C ASP A 60 12.75 16.59 -5.14
N ASN A 61 11.84 16.19 -4.25
CA ASN A 61 10.41 16.16 -4.56
C ASN A 61 9.79 17.57 -4.56
N ASP A 62 8.76 17.77 -5.39
CA ASP A 62 7.99 19.01 -5.49
C ASP A 62 6.49 18.80 -5.20
N ALA A 63 6.14 17.71 -4.49
CA ALA A 63 4.73 17.34 -4.25
C ALA A 63 3.91 18.45 -3.58
N GLY A 64 4.51 19.22 -2.67
CA GLY A 64 3.86 20.38 -2.06
C GLY A 64 3.55 21.49 -3.06
N GLN A 65 4.42 21.70 -4.06
CA GLN A 65 4.22 22.68 -5.12
C GLN A 65 3.13 22.22 -6.09
N ARG A 66 3.12 20.94 -6.48
CA ARG A 66 2.07 20.36 -7.35
C ARG A 66 0.68 20.58 -6.77
N VAL A 67 0.46 20.23 -5.50
CA VAL A 67 -0.83 20.47 -4.82
C VAL A 67 -1.15 21.96 -4.70
N ALA A 68 -0.15 22.81 -4.45
CA ALA A 68 -0.38 24.26 -4.40
C ALA A 68 -0.85 24.84 -5.74
N ASP A 69 -0.37 24.29 -6.86
CA ASP A 69 -0.73 24.73 -8.20
C ASP A 69 -2.14 24.29 -8.61
N GLU A 70 -2.64 23.18 -8.09
CA GLU A 70 -4.07 22.80 -8.22
C GLU A 70 -4.99 23.80 -7.51
N MET A 71 -4.50 24.48 -6.47
CA MET A 71 -5.25 25.53 -5.75
C MET A 71 -5.18 26.92 -6.42
N VAL A 72 -4.76 27.03 -7.68
CA VAL A 72 -4.60 28.31 -8.39
C VAL A 72 -5.84 29.20 -8.39
N ARG A 73 -7.04 28.62 -8.36
CA ARG A 73 -8.31 29.36 -8.27
C ARG A 73 -8.63 29.88 -6.87
N ALA A 74 -8.03 29.29 -5.83
CA ALA A 74 -8.29 29.61 -4.44
C ALA A 74 -7.22 30.50 -3.80
N LEU A 75 -5.98 30.50 -4.33
CA LEU A 75 -4.85 31.17 -3.70
C LEU A 75 -4.04 32.03 -4.69
N PRO A 76 -3.65 33.27 -4.32
CA PRO A 76 -2.69 34.05 -5.10
C PRO A 76 -1.30 33.41 -5.08
N ALA A 77 -0.41 33.79 -6.01
CA ALA A 77 0.91 33.17 -6.19
C ALA A 77 1.79 33.13 -4.93
N TRP A 78 1.77 34.20 -4.11
CA TRP A 78 2.49 34.20 -2.83
C TRP A 78 1.86 33.28 -1.78
N GLY A 79 0.53 33.11 -1.83
CA GLY A 79 -0.23 32.18 -0.99
C GLY A 79 0.10 30.73 -1.32
N ARG A 80 0.25 30.41 -2.62
CA ARG A 80 0.65 29.07 -3.10
C ARG A 80 2.01 28.62 -2.55
N ARG A 81 3.03 29.48 -2.55
CA ARG A 81 4.35 29.14 -1.98
C ARG A 81 4.28 28.82 -0.50
N ARG A 82 3.55 29.63 0.29
CA ARG A 82 3.36 29.37 1.73
C ARG A 82 2.59 28.08 1.97
N PHE A 83 1.56 27.83 1.15
CA PHE A 83 0.78 26.59 1.21
C PHE A 83 1.65 25.37 0.88
N ALA A 84 2.47 25.42 -0.17
CA ALA A 84 3.37 24.34 -0.56
C ALA A 84 4.32 23.95 0.60
N SER A 85 4.98 24.93 1.21
CA SER A 85 5.86 24.69 2.36
C SER A 85 5.11 24.15 3.58
N TRP A 86 3.94 24.71 3.90
CA TRP A 86 3.10 24.23 5.00
C TRP A 86 2.62 22.80 4.78
N PHE A 87 2.19 22.47 3.56
CA PHE A 87 1.71 21.15 3.19
C PHE A 87 2.83 20.12 3.32
N ALA A 88 4.01 20.41 2.77
CA ALA A 88 5.18 19.55 2.88
C ALA A 88 5.55 19.29 4.35
N GLN A 89 5.66 20.32 5.17
CA GLN A 89 5.94 20.18 6.61
C GLN A 89 4.87 19.37 7.33
N ARG A 90 3.59 19.56 6.96
CA ARG A 90 2.48 18.77 7.50
C ARG A 90 2.61 17.29 7.15
N GLN A 91 2.95 16.95 5.91
CA GLN A 91 3.12 15.56 5.49
C GLN A 91 4.31 14.91 6.20
N VAL A 92 5.46 15.58 6.24
CA VAL A 92 6.65 15.10 6.95
C VAL A 92 6.35 14.85 8.44
N ARG A 93 5.64 15.77 9.10
CA ARG A 93 5.24 15.59 10.51
C ARG A 93 4.31 14.39 10.74
N ARG A 94 3.54 13.98 9.73
CA ARG A 94 2.59 12.86 9.80
C ARG A 94 3.26 11.51 9.51
N LEU A 95 4.51 11.47 9.07
CA LEU A 95 5.20 10.22 8.74
C LEU A 95 5.15 9.17 9.86
N PRO A 96 5.36 9.50 11.15
CA PRO A 96 5.21 8.51 12.21
C PRO A 96 3.79 7.92 12.36
N TYR A 97 2.74 8.67 12.00
CA TYR A 97 1.38 8.14 11.94
C TYR A 97 1.21 7.18 10.74
N LEU A 98 1.93 7.44 9.66
CA LEU A 98 2.00 6.63 8.44
C LEU A 98 3.12 5.58 8.52
N PHE A 99 3.42 5.09 9.72
CA PHE A 99 4.38 4.01 9.93
C PHE A 99 5.82 4.33 9.49
N SER A 100 6.17 5.56 9.13
CA SER A 100 7.53 5.98 8.76
C SER A 100 8.16 6.77 9.91
N VAL A 101 8.96 6.08 10.72
CA VAL A 101 9.63 6.63 11.90
C VAL A 101 11.13 6.60 11.69
N ALA A 102 11.77 7.75 11.84
CA ALA A 102 13.22 7.86 11.71
C ALA A 102 13.95 7.40 12.98
N SER A 103 15.23 7.03 12.85
CA SER A 103 16.10 6.76 13.99
C SER A 103 16.38 8.01 14.83
N GLU A 104 16.73 7.83 16.10
CA GLU A 104 17.11 8.95 16.96
C GLU A 104 18.31 9.72 16.37
N GLY A 105 18.22 11.05 16.34
CA GLY A 105 19.24 11.91 15.74
C GLY A 105 19.24 11.94 14.21
N TYR A 106 18.26 11.31 13.53
CA TYR A 106 18.15 11.37 12.08
C TYR A 106 18.09 12.83 11.57
N ALA A 107 18.96 13.14 10.62
CA ALA A 107 19.03 14.42 9.96
C ALA A 107 19.40 14.21 8.49
N VAL A 108 18.91 15.10 7.63
CA VAL A 108 19.33 15.15 6.23
C VAL A 108 20.06 16.45 6.00
N GLU A 109 21.30 16.35 5.51
CA GLU A 109 22.14 17.52 5.23
C GLU A 109 21.43 18.50 4.29
N GLY A 110 21.41 19.78 4.68
CA GLY A 110 20.80 20.86 3.90
C GLY A 110 19.28 20.97 4.00
N LEU A 111 18.60 20.07 4.71
CA LEU A 111 17.14 20.11 4.91
C LEU A 111 16.77 20.80 6.24
N PRO A 112 15.81 21.75 6.22
CA PRO A 112 15.26 22.32 7.45
C PRO A 112 14.57 21.26 8.30
N GLN A 113 14.60 21.42 9.63
CA GLN A 113 14.01 20.47 10.58
C GLN A 113 12.53 20.13 10.28
N GLY A 114 11.74 21.13 9.85
CA GLY A 114 10.33 20.91 9.50
C GLY A 114 10.09 20.03 8.27
N LEU A 115 11.14 19.81 7.46
CA LEU A 115 11.16 18.93 6.29
C LEU A 115 12.06 17.70 6.52
N THR A 116 12.62 17.55 7.72
CA THR A 116 13.34 16.34 8.12
C THR A 116 12.35 15.35 8.76
N PRO A 117 12.26 14.12 8.24
CA PRO A 117 11.47 13.05 8.85
C PRO A 117 11.78 12.87 10.35
N PRO A 118 10.77 12.92 11.23
CA PRO A 118 11.02 12.90 12.66
C PRO A 118 11.20 11.47 13.19
N SER A 119 12.10 11.33 14.16
CA SER A 119 12.02 10.23 15.13
C SER A 119 10.92 10.52 16.15
N ARG A 120 10.53 9.50 16.91
CA ARG A 120 9.54 9.66 17.98
C ARG A 120 9.90 8.80 19.18
N THR A 121 9.96 9.41 20.36
CA THR A 121 10.29 8.70 21.60
C THR A 121 9.36 7.51 21.83
N GLY A 122 9.95 6.34 22.08
CA GLY A 122 9.23 5.09 22.29
C GLY A 122 8.66 4.45 21.02
N PHE A 123 8.99 4.96 19.83
CA PHE A 123 8.68 4.32 18.56
C PHE A 123 9.98 3.82 17.94
N PRO A 124 10.12 2.51 17.67
CA PRO A 124 11.24 1.97 16.89
C PRO A 124 11.31 2.62 15.49
N GLU A 125 12.51 2.67 14.91
CA GLU A 125 12.66 3.10 13.52
C GLU A 125 12.04 2.07 12.57
N THR A 126 11.43 2.56 11.50
CA THR A 126 10.80 1.73 10.47
C THR A 126 11.25 2.09 9.06
N HIS A 127 12.13 3.08 8.91
CA HIS A 127 12.67 3.49 7.63
C HIS A 127 13.34 2.31 6.92
N THR A 128 14.17 1.54 7.65
CA THR A 128 14.85 0.37 7.08
C THR A 128 13.86 -0.66 6.54
N LEU A 129 12.74 -0.89 7.25
CA LEU A 129 11.71 -1.83 6.80
C LEU A 129 11.02 -1.32 5.53
N LEU A 130 10.68 -0.03 5.47
CA LEU A 130 9.99 0.57 4.33
C LEU A 130 10.88 0.60 3.08
N ASP A 131 12.13 1.02 3.22
CA ASP A 131 13.13 1.00 2.13
C ASP A 131 13.31 -0.43 1.57
N GLN A 132 13.48 -1.42 2.46
CA GLN A 132 13.63 -2.82 2.07
C GLN A 132 12.36 -3.38 1.39
N SER A 133 11.18 -3.01 1.89
CA SER A 133 9.91 -3.47 1.32
C SER A 133 9.65 -2.89 -0.07
N PHE A 134 10.02 -1.63 -0.30
CA PHE A 134 9.93 -1.01 -1.62
C PHE A 134 10.84 -1.70 -2.63
N GLU A 135 12.10 -1.90 -2.27
CA GLU A 135 13.08 -2.57 -3.12
C GLU A 135 12.67 -4.01 -3.46
N ARG A 136 12.18 -4.76 -2.46
CA ARG A 136 11.68 -6.13 -2.66
C ARG A 136 10.43 -6.16 -3.54
N SER A 137 9.49 -5.23 -3.31
CA SER A 137 8.27 -5.14 -4.13
C SER A 137 8.62 -4.86 -5.59
N LEU A 138 9.56 -3.94 -5.85
CA LEU A 138 10.06 -3.66 -7.19
C LEU A 138 10.68 -4.90 -7.84
N ASP A 139 11.57 -5.62 -7.15
CA ASP A 139 12.20 -6.83 -7.69
C ASP A 139 11.19 -7.93 -8.03
N LEU A 140 10.19 -8.12 -7.16
CA LEU A 140 9.19 -9.18 -7.30
C LEU A 140 8.19 -8.85 -8.43
N VAL A 141 7.73 -7.61 -8.52
CA VAL A 141 6.86 -7.18 -9.62
C VAL A 141 7.62 -7.17 -10.95
N GLU A 142 8.88 -6.71 -10.97
CA GLU A 142 9.77 -6.77 -12.15
C GLU A 142 9.94 -8.20 -12.65
N HIS A 143 10.13 -9.16 -11.74
CA HIS A 143 10.24 -10.57 -12.10
C HIS A 143 8.99 -11.10 -12.80
N VAL A 144 7.81 -10.74 -12.29
CA VAL A 144 6.53 -11.12 -12.88
C VAL A 144 6.37 -10.46 -14.25
N LEU A 145 6.53 -9.14 -14.35
CA LEU A 145 6.28 -8.38 -15.58
C LEU A 145 7.30 -8.66 -16.71
N ARG A 146 8.39 -9.37 -16.43
CA ARG A 146 9.33 -9.82 -17.45
C ARG A 146 8.71 -10.82 -18.43
N GLU A 147 7.80 -11.66 -17.95
CA GLU A 147 7.26 -12.79 -18.72
C GLU A 147 5.80 -12.56 -19.15
N ARG A 148 5.14 -11.53 -18.61
CA ARG A 148 3.71 -11.27 -18.82
C ARG A 148 3.38 -9.78 -18.71
N PRO A 149 2.34 -9.29 -19.40
CA PRO A 149 1.99 -7.87 -19.37
C PRO A 149 1.36 -7.41 -18.06
N PHE A 150 0.74 -8.31 -17.29
CA PHE A 150 0.04 -8.03 -16.04
C PHE A 150 0.26 -9.15 -15.01
N LEU A 151 -0.04 -8.90 -13.73
CA LEU A 151 0.23 -9.84 -12.63
C LEU A 151 -0.41 -11.21 -12.85
N PHE A 152 -1.69 -11.22 -13.24
CA PHE A 152 -2.45 -12.44 -13.53
C PHE A 152 -2.36 -12.89 -15.00
N GLY A 153 -1.29 -12.54 -15.71
CA GLY A 153 -1.07 -12.99 -17.08
C GLY A 153 -1.42 -11.91 -18.09
N SER A 154 -2.38 -12.18 -18.97
CA SER A 154 -2.68 -11.34 -20.13
C SER A 154 -3.76 -10.28 -19.89
N ARG A 155 -4.43 -10.31 -18.73
CA ARG A 155 -5.51 -9.37 -18.37
C ARG A 155 -5.12 -8.45 -17.24
N PHE A 156 -5.44 -7.16 -17.39
CA PHE A 156 -5.34 -6.16 -16.34
C PHE A 156 -6.45 -6.36 -15.29
N THR A 157 -6.09 -6.38 -14.02
CA THR A 157 -6.99 -6.64 -12.91
C THR A 157 -6.89 -5.55 -11.83
N LEU A 158 -7.71 -5.67 -10.79
CA LEU A 158 -7.61 -4.86 -9.57
C LEU A 158 -6.21 -4.90 -8.95
N ALA A 159 -5.53 -6.05 -8.97
CA ALA A 159 -4.18 -6.17 -8.43
C ALA A 159 -3.15 -5.33 -9.20
N ASP A 160 -3.31 -5.24 -10.52
CA ASP A 160 -2.47 -4.37 -11.36
C ASP A 160 -2.76 -2.89 -11.07
N ALA A 161 -4.03 -2.53 -10.89
CA ALA A 161 -4.43 -1.18 -10.57
C ALA A 161 -3.86 -0.70 -9.23
N SER A 162 -3.81 -1.55 -8.21
CA SER A 162 -3.26 -1.20 -6.90
C SER A 162 -1.74 -1.04 -6.94
N VAL A 163 -1.01 -1.95 -7.60
CA VAL A 163 0.43 -1.81 -7.84
C VAL A 163 0.76 -0.55 -8.63
N TYR A 164 -0.01 -0.27 -9.69
CA TYR A 164 0.13 0.95 -10.47
C TYR A 164 -0.11 2.20 -9.62
N GLY A 165 -1.21 2.23 -8.85
CA GLY A 165 -1.57 3.37 -8.01
C GLY A 165 -0.47 3.70 -7.00
N GLU A 166 0.10 2.68 -6.37
CA GLU A 166 1.12 2.84 -5.35
C GLU A 166 2.49 3.22 -5.93
N LEU A 167 3.07 2.39 -6.81
CA LEU A 167 4.39 2.65 -7.39
C LEU A 167 4.38 3.87 -8.33
N GLY A 168 3.27 4.08 -9.02
CA GLY A 168 3.07 5.21 -9.94
C GLY A 168 3.19 6.56 -9.24
N MET A 169 2.77 6.68 -7.96
CA MET A 169 2.89 7.92 -7.21
C MET A 169 4.34 8.43 -7.11
N ASN A 170 5.30 7.50 -6.98
CA ASN A 170 6.71 7.84 -6.81
C ASN A 170 7.46 8.10 -8.13
N THR A 171 6.83 7.87 -9.29
CA THR A 171 7.42 8.25 -10.60
C THR A 171 7.55 9.76 -10.76
N SER A 172 6.76 10.52 -10.00
CA SER A 172 6.79 11.98 -9.95
C SER A 172 7.82 12.52 -8.92
N ASP A 173 8.46 11.67 -8.14
CA ASP A 173 9.39 12.06 -7.06
C ASP A 173 10.83 11.69 -7.47
N PRO A 174 11.72 12.65 -7.81
CA PRO A 174 12.92 12.34 -8.59
C PRO A 174 13.91 11.33 -7.99
N SER A 175 14.13 11.31 -6.67
CA SER A 175 14.99 10.28 -6.06
C SER A 175 14.34 8.90 -6.07
N ALA A 176 13.05 8.82 -5.75
CA ALA A 176 12.32 7.56 -5.76
C ALA A 176 12.16 7.01 -7.19
N GLU A 177 11.88 7.87 -8.17
CA GLU A 177 11.85 7.52 -9.60
C GLU A 177 13.19 6.91 -10.04
N ARG A 178 14.32 7.48 -9.60
CA ARG A 178 15.64 6.92 -9.90
C ARG A 178 15.81 5.51 -9.35
N VAL A 179 15.28 5.23 -8.15
CA VAL A 179 15.30 3.87 -7.58
C VAL A 179 14.48 2.92 -8.45
N ILE A 180 13.23 3.29 -8.78
CA ILE A 180 12.35 2.49 -9.65
C ILE A 180 13.02 2.20 -10.99
N ARG A 181 13.49 3.25 -11.69
CA ARG A 181 14.11 3.13 -13.02
C ARG A 181 15.37 2.30 -13.02
N THR A 182 16.18 2.37 -11.96
CA THR A 182 17.46 1.64 -11.89
C THR A 182 17.25 0.17 -11.54
N ARG A 183 16.33 -0.12 -10.62
CA ARG A 183 16.13 -1.45 -10.07
C ARG A 183 15.14 -2.29 -10.87
N ALA A 184 14.05 -1.66 -11.34
CA ALA A 184 12.94 -2.30 -12.01
C ALA A 184 12.56 -1.53 -13.30
N PRO A 185 13.41 -1.58 -14.34
CA PRO A 185 13.17 -0.86 -15.59
C PRO A 185 11.91 -1.32 -16.34
N ILE A 186 11.53 -2.60 -16.27
CA ILE A 186 10.30 -3.10 -16.90
C ILE A 186 9.08 -2.54 -16.17
N VAL A 187 9.09 -2.54 -14.82
CA VAL A 187 8.06 -1.88 -14.02
C VAL A 187 7.96 -0.39 -14.39
N ARG A 188 9.10 0.31 -14.54
CA ARG A 188 9.09 1.72 -14.92
C ARG A 188 8.40 1.95 -16.26
N GLU A 189 8.71 1.14 -17.27
CA GLU A 189 8.09 1.22 -18.59
C GLU A 189 6.60 0.87 -18.54
N TRP A 190 6.23 -0.14 -17.74
CA TRP A 190 4.85 -0.54 -17.51
C TRP A 190 4.03 0.57 -16.83
N LEU A 191 4.59 1.28 -15.85
CA LEU A 191 3.96 2.45 -15.22
C LEU A 191 3.74 3.58 -16.24
N GLU A 192 4.72 3.85 -17.11
CA GLU A 192 4.57 4.86 -18.19
C GLU A 192 3.45 4.45 -19.15
N THR A 193 3.43 3.18 -19.52
CA THR A 193 2.49 2.59 -20.45
C THR A 193 1.07 2.75 -19.93
N ILE A 194 0.81 2.39 -18.68
CA ILE A 194 -0.53 2.56 -18.07
C ILE A 194 -0.90 4.05 -17.96
N HIS A 195 0.05 4.91 -17.61
CA HIS A 195 -0.20 6.35 -17.45
C HIS A 195 -0.53 7.07 -18.78
N SER A 196 0.17 6.70 -19.86
CA SER A 196 0.15 7.42 -21.14
C SER A 196 -0.91 6.95 -22.13
N GLN A 197 -1.48 5.75 -21.94
CA GLN A 197 -2.24 5.08 -23.00
C GLN A 197 -3.77 5.23 -22.92
N ALA A 198 -4.38 5.11 -24.11
CA ALA A 198 -5.82 4.99 -24.34
C ALA A 198 -6.33 3.59 -23.96
N ALA A 199 -7.65 3.44 -23.80
CA ALA A 199 -8.33 2.24 -23.29
C ALA A 199 -7.98 0.90 -23.98
N SER A 200 -7.36 0.91 -25.17
CA SER A 200 -7.01 -0.26 -25.96
C SER A 200 -5.91 -1.16 -25.37
N VAL A 201 -5.12 -0.69 -24.39
CA VAL A 201 -4.12 -1.53 -23.68
C VAL A 201 -4.77 -2.60 -22.81
N PHE A 202 -6.01 -2.36 -22.43
CA PHE A 202 -6.75 -3.16 -21.45
C PHE A 202 -7.79 -4.07 -22.12
N GLU A 203 -7.70 -4.28 -23.44
CA GLU A 203 -8.63 -5.12 -24.20
C GLU A 203 -8.06 -6.53 -24.44
N ASP A 204 -8.93 -7.54 -24.45
CA ASP A 204 -8.69 -8.91 -24.96
C ASP A 204 -7.73 -9.85 -24.17
N GLY A 205 -7.68 -9.73 -22.84
CA GLY A 205 -6.95 -10.68 -21.97
C GLY A 205 -7.75 -11.91 -21.53
N GLU A 206 -7.07 -13.05 -21.33
CA GLU A 206 -7.67 -14.29 -20.80
C GLU A 206 -8.10 -14.15 -19.33
N GLU A 207 -9.12 -14.91 -18.92
CA GLU A 207 -9.58 -14.92 -17.52
C GLU A 207 -8.49 -15.54 -16.62
N PRO A 208 -8.10 -14.88 -15.52
CA PRO A 208 -7.14 -15.44 -14.57
C PRO A 208 -7.56 -16.80 -14.03
N VAL A 209 -6.61 -17.73 -13.97
CA VAL A 209 -6.80 -19.08 -13.45
C VAL A 209 -5.87 -19.35 -12.27
N PRO A 210 -6.14 -20.36 -11.42
CA PRO A 210 -5.30 -20.66 -10.26
C PRO A 210 -3.82 -20.93 -10.59
N GLY A 211 -3.51 -21.35 -11.82
CA GLY A 211 -2.13 -21.52 -12.29
C GLY A 211 -1.32 -20.22 -12.27
N ASP A 212 -1.96 -19.06 -12.50
CA ASP A 212 -1.27 -17.76 -12.52
C ASP A 212 -0.70 -17.38 -11.16
N ILE A 213 -1.34 -17.87 -10.08
CA ILE A 213 -0.96 -17.60 -8.69
C ILE A 213 0.41 -18.19 -8.35
N GLN A 214 0.80 -19.30 -9.00
CA GLN A 214 2.10 -19.92 -8.74
C GLN A 214 3.26 -18.99 -9.08
N VAL A 215 3.12 -18.17 -10.13
CA VAL A 215 4.15 -17.19 -10.52
C VAL A 215 4.17 -15.99 -9.56
N LEU A 216 3.04 -15.72 -8.91
CA LEU A 216 2.93 -14.68 -7.88
C LEU A 216 3.38 -15.15 -6.49
N ALA A 217 3.72 -16.44 -6.31
CA ALA A 217 4.00 -16.99 -4.97
C ALA A 217 5.07 -16.21 -4.19
N PRO A 218 6.23 -15.80 -4.77
CA PRO A 218 7.21 -14.98 -4.05
C PRO A 218 6.68 -13.60 -3.61
N LEU A 219 5.87 -12.94 -4.45
CA LEU A 219 5.21 -11.68 -4.09
C LEU A 219 4.20 -11.89 -2.96
N LEU A 220 3.43 -12.97 -3.04
CA LEU A 220 2.42 -13.30 -2.04
C LEU A 220 3.03 -13.73 -0.69
N GLU A 221 4.20 -14.37 -0.70
CA GLU A 221 4.97 -14.67 0.49
C GLU A 221 5.46 -13.38 1.19
N GLU A 222 5.95 -12.40 0.43
CA GLU A 222 6.32 -11.08 0.96
C GLU A 222 5.10 -10.38 1.59
N ILE A 223 3.98 -10.36 0.86
CA ILE A 223 2.73 -9.77 1.34
C ILE A 223 2.26 -10.48 2.62
N ALA A 224 2.33 -11.82 2.67
CA ALA A 224 1.93 -12.59 3.83
C ALA A 224 2.82 -12.32 5.04
N GLY A 225 4.12 -12.09 4.85
CA GLY A 225 5.06 -11.76 5.92
C GLY A 225 4.91 -10.37 6.51
N ILE A 226 4.22 -9.46 5.82
CA ILE A 226 4.08 -8.05 6.20
C ILE A 226 2.63 -7.68 6.50
N HIS A 227 1.75 -7.80 5.50
CA HIS A 227 0.39 -7.27 5.59
C HIS A 227 -0.47 -8.05 6.56
N ILE A 228 -0.50 -9.38 6.45
CA ILE A 228 -1.31 -10.24 7.33
C ILE A 228 -0.96 -10.01 8.81
N PRO A 229 0.31 -10.11 9.26
CA PRO A 229 0.65 -9.87 10.66
C PRO A 229 0.42 -8.41 11.08
N LEU A 230 0.59 -7.42 10.19
CA LEU A 230 0.28 -6.03 10.53
C LEU A 230 -1.23 -5.85 10.80
N MET A 231 -2.08 -6.43 9.95
CA MET A 231 -3.53 -6.33 10.08
C MET A 231 -4.05 -7.08 11.30
N GLU A 232 -3.57 -8.31 11.55
CA GLU A 232 -3.90 -9.12 12.73
C GLU A 232 -3.55 -8.38 14.03
N GLN A 233 -2.31 -7.88 14.15
CA GLN A 233 -1.86 -7.19 15.35
C GLN A 233 -2.65 -5.91 15.62
N ASN A 234 -3.02 -5.18 14.56
CA ASN A 234 -3.87 -3.99 14.64
C ASN A 234 -5.31 -4.33 15.11
N GLU A 235 -5.92 -5.40 14.58
CA GLU A 235 -7.24 -5.86 15.02
C GLU A 235 -7.20 -6.35 16.47
N ARG A 236 -6.20 -7.14 16.85
CA ARG A 236 -6.02 -7.61 18.23
C ARG A 236 -5.89 -6.42 19.18
N ALA A 237 -5.15 -5.39 18.78
CA ALA A 237 -5.03 -4.15 19.54
C ALA A 237 -6.34 -3.36 19.60
N TYR A 238 -7.12 -3.33 18.51
CA TYR A 238 -8.44 -2.73 18.48
C TYR A 238 -9.39 -3.39 19.48
N GLU A 239 -9.48 -4.72 19.48
CA GLU A 239 -10.36 -5.46 20.40
C GLU A 239 -9.97 -5.22 21.86
N ARG A 240 -8.67 -5.25 22.19
CA ARG A 240 -8.19 -4.90 23.54
C ARG A 240 -8.58 -3.48 23.93
N CYS A 241 -8.37 -2.50 23.03
CA CYS A 241 -8.72 -1.11 23.30
C CYS A 241 -10.24 -0.94 23.50
N LYS A 242 -11.05 -1.60 22.66
CA LYS A 242 -12.51 -1.57 22.76
C LYS A 242 -13.01 -2.18 24.06
N ALA A 243 -12.46 -3.32 24.47
CA ALA A 243 -12.77 -3.95 25.75
C ALA A 243 -12.39 -3.06 26.95
N ALA A 244 -11.33 -2.26 26.83
CA ALA A 244 -10.91 -1.28 27.82
C ALA A 244 -11.70 0.04 27.80
N GLY A 245 -12.74 0.17 26.96
CA GLY A 245 -13.56 1.39 26.87
C GLY A 245 -12.95 2.52 26.04
N GLN A 246 -11.87 2.27 25.28
CA GLN A 246 -11.28 3.25 24.38
C GLN A 246 -12.28 3.67 23.29
N SER A 247 -12.45 4.99 23.12
CA SER A 247 -13.35 5.57 22.11
C SER A 247 -12.62 6.35 21.02
N ARG A 248 -11.35 6.70 21.24
CA ARG A 248 -10.53 7.47 20.30
C ARG A 248 -9.54 6.56 19.58
N PHE A 249 -9.47 6.66 18.26
CA PHE A 249 -8.61 5.86 17.40
C PHE A 249 -7.98 6.71 16.28
N ASN A 250 -7.15 6.08 15.42
CA ASN A 250 -6.53 6.70 14.25
C ASN A 250 -5.66 7.93 14.64
N GLU A 251 -5.55 8.92 13.74
CA GLU A 251 -4.72 10.12 13.95
C GLU A 251 -5.07 10.89 15.24
N SER A 252 -6.35 10.90 15.63
CA SER A 252 -6.78 11.59 16.85
C SER A 252 -6.21 10.96 18.13
N ALA A 253 -6.12 9.62 18.19
CA ALA A 253 -5.50 8.91 19.30
C ALA A 253 -3.97 9.00 19.25
N PHE A 254 -3.39 8.89 18.04
CA PHE A 254 -1.96 9.02 17.82
C PHE A 254 -1.38 10.34 18.35
N ASN A 255 -2.10 11.44 18.09
CA ASN A 255 -1.71 12.78 18.55
C ASN A 255 -1.73 12.93 20.08
N ARG A 256 -2.46 12.05 20.79
CA ARG A 256 -2.56 12.06 22.25
C ARG A 256 -1.76 10.93 22.93
N GLY A 257 -1.11 10.07 22.14
CA GLY A 257 -0.42 8.89 22.67
C GLY A 257 -1.38 7.82 23.21
N GLU A 258 -2.61 7.78 22.72
CA GLU A 258 -3.64 6.82 23.11
C GLU A 258 -3.79 5.71 22.05
N ALA A 259 -4.38 4.59 22.44
CA ALA A 259 -4.63 3.43 21.57
C ALA A 259 -3.38 2.99 20.77
N LEU A 260 -2.20 3.12 21.39
CA LEU A 260 -0.94 2.67 20.83
C LEU A 260 -0.76 1.18 21.12
N TYR A 261 -0.12 0.48 20.20
CA TYR A 261 0.29 -0.91 20.39
C TYR A 261 1.68 -1.15 19.82
N ASP A 262 2.35 -2.11 20.44
CA ASP A 262 3.64 -2.63 20.00
C ASP A 262 3.40 -3.91 19.20
N GLY A 263 4.24 -4.11 18.20
CA GLY A 263 4.19 -5.28 17.35
C GLY A 263 5.55 -5.59 16.73
N GLU A 264 5.57 -6.62 15.90
CA GLU A 264 6.74 -7.06 15.18
C GLU A 264 6.38 -7.40 13.72
N LEU A 265 7.23 -7.00 12.79
CA LEU A 265 7.17 -7.43 11.38
C LEU A 265 8.55 -7.92 10.97
N LEU A 266 8.65 -9.14 10.47
CA LEU A 266 9.90 -9.73 9.98
C LEU A 266 11.06 -9.63 11.00
N GLY A 267 10.80 -9.86 12.29
CA GLY A 267 11.82 -9.74 13.35
C GLY A 267 12.12 -8.31 13.81
N ARG A 268 11.44 -7.29 13.24
CA ARG A 268 11.68 -5.88 13.56
C ARG A 268 10.54 -5.33 14.42
N PRO A 269 10.83 -4.77 15.60
CA PRO A 269 9.80 -4.19 16.44
C PRO A 269 9.26 -2.92 15.80
N PHE A 270 7.97 -2.65 16.02
CA PHE A 270 7.35 -1.38 15.65
C PHE A 270 6.37 -0.95 16.75
N ARG A 271 6.01 0.34 16.72
CA ARG A 271 4.89 0.88 17.49
C ARG A 271 3.97 1.64 16.56
N SER A 272 2.66 1.43 16.67
CA SER A 272 1.66 2.12 15.86
C SER A 272 0.44 2.49 16.71
N VAL A 273 -0.47 3.27 16.14
CA VAL A 273 -1.81 3.50 16.69
C VAL A 273 -2.79 2.53 16.04
N VAL A 274 -3.81 2.12 16.79
CA VAL A 274 -4.93 1.36 16.23
C VAL A 274 -5.61 2.16 15.11
N LYS A 275 -5.68 1.55 13.92
CA LYS A 275 -6.33 2.08 12.72
C LYS A 275 -7.61 1.31 12.42
N THR A 276 -8.73 1.92 12.72
CA THR A 276 -10.07 1.30 12.63
C THR A 276 -10.52 1.01 11.21
N PHE A 277 -10.08 1.79 10.23
CA PHE A 277 -10.37 1.54 8.81
C PHE A 277 -9.68 0.25 8.34
N GLN A 278 -8.42 0.04 8.74
CA GLN A 278 -7.69 -1.20 8.48
C GLN A 278 -8.37 -2.42 9.10
N VAL A 279 -8.91 -2.30 10.32
CA VAL A 279 -9.69 -3.39 10.95
C VAL A 279 -10.91 -3.75 10.10
N LYS A 280 -11.57 -2.76 9.51
CA LYS A 280 -12.72 -2.99 8.64
C LYS A 280 -12.32 -3.72 7.35
N ALA A 281 -11.28 -3.26 6.66
CA ALA A 281 -10.77 -3.90 5.44
C ALA A 281 -10.32 -5.34 5.73
N TRP A 282 -9.50 -5.52 6.77
CA TRP A 282 -9.01 -6.81 7.22
C TRP A 282 -10.12 -7.83 7.51
N ARG A 283 -11.21 -7.41 8.17
CA ARG A 283 -12.36 -8.30 8.44
C ARG A 283 -13.07 -8.75 7.18
N VAL A 284 -13.18 -7.89 6.17
CA VAL A 284 -13.73 -8.25 4.87
C VAL A 284 -12.84 -9.30 4.20
N LEU A 285 -11.52 -9.10 4.21
CA LEU A 285 -10.57 -10.05 3.65
C LEU A 285 -10.62 -11.40 4.37
N LYS A 286 -10.63 -11.42 5.71
CA LYS A 286 -10.81 -12.65 6.52
C LYS A 286 -12.11 -13.38 6.18
N ALA A 287 -13.23 -12.65 6.08
CA ALA A 287 -14.51 -13.26 5.74
C ALA A 287 -14.49 -13.91 4.35
N ARG A 288 -13.82 -13.29 3.38
CA ARG A 288 -13.62 -13.85 2.03
C ARG A 288 -12.77 -15.12 2.07
N TYR A 289 -11.65 -15.09 2.81
CA TYR A 289 -10.82 -16.28 3.02
C TYR A 289 -11.61 -17.45 3.63
N LEU A 290 -12.38 -17.17 4.69
CA LEU A 290 -13.23 -18.16 5.35
C LEU A 290 -14.39 -18.65 4.45
N GLY A 291 -14.79 -17.86 3.46
CA GLY A 291 -15.78 -18.25 2.44
C GLY A 291 -15.24 -19.18 1.36
N LEU A 292 -13.92 -19.30 1.18
CA LEU A 292 -13.31 -20.20 0.20
C LEU A 292 -13.54 -21.67 0.57
N GLN A 293 -13.76 -22.51 -0.44
CA GLN A 293 -13.82 -23.96 -0.27
C GLN A 293 -12.45 -24.50 0.15
N ALA A 294 -12.42 -25.69 0.78
CA ALA A 294 -11.16 -26.30 1.21
C ALA A 294 -10.18 -26.54 0.04
N SER A 295 -10.70 -26.92 -1.13
CA SER A 295 -9.90 -27.07 -2.36
C SER A 295 -9.30 -25.74 -2.83
N ASP A 296 -10.05 -24.65 -2.71
CA ASP A 296 -9.64 -23.30 -3.12
C ASP A 296 -8.54 -22.77 -2.20
N ARG A 297 -8.67 -22.96 -0.87
CA ARG A 297 -7.60 -22.63 0.08
C ARG A 297 -6.34 -23.46 -0.17
N GLY A 298 -6.51 -24.71 -0.64
CA GLY A 298 -5.41 -25.58 -1.03
C GLY A 298 -4.59 -25.06 -2.22
N ALA A 299 -5.18 -24.22 -3.08
CA ALA A 299 -4.51 -23.61 -4.23
C ALA A 299 -3.69 -22.35 -3.88
N LEU A 300 -3.86 -21.79 -2.68
CA LEU A 300 -3.05 -20.67 -2.21
C LEU A 300 -1.62 -21.12 -1.86
N PRO A 301 -0.60 -20.23 -2.02
CA PRO A 301 0.73 -20.49 -1.51
C PRO A 301 0.70 -20.87 -0.03
N VAL A 302 1.56 -21.81 0.36
CA VAL A 302 1.56 -22.38 1.72
C VAL A 302 1.68 -21.29 2.79
N ALA A 303 2.62 -20.36 2.62
CA ALA A 303 2.85 -19.27 3.57
C ALA A 303 1.62 -18.36 3.74
N VAL A 304 0.91 -18.07 2.65
CA VAL A 304 -0.32 -17.26 2.68
C VAL A 304 -1.40 -17.98 3.47
N ARG A 305 -1.63 -19.27 3.16
CA ARG A 305 -2.62 -20.10 3.85
C ARG A 305 -2.32 -20.19 5.35
N GLU A 306 -1.08 -20.52 5.71
CA GLU A 306 -0.68 -20.66 7.11
C GLU A 306 -0.83 -19.34 7.89
N ALA A 307 -0.45 -18.20 7.29
CA ALA A 307 -0.61 -16.90 7.90
C ALA A 307 -2.08 -16.52 8.11
N LEU A 308 -2.95 -16.79 7.13
CA LEU A 308 -4.39 -16.53 7.23
C LEU A 308 -5.10 -17.46 8.21
N ASP A 309 -4.75 -18.75 8.21
CA ASP A 309 -5.27 -19.72 9.18
C ASP A 309 -4.91 -19.28 10.60
N ALA A 310 -3.63 -18.95 10.86
CA ALA A 310 -3.20 -18.42 12.15
C ALA A 310 -3.98 -17.15 12.55
N ALA A 311 -4.14 -16.20 11.63
CA ALA A 311 -4.82 -14.94 11.90
C ALA A 311 -6.36 -15.05 11.99
N THR A 312 -6.95 -16.20 11.65
CA THR A 312 -8.39 -16.46 11.74
C THR A 312 -8.77 -17.41 12.88
N LEU A 313 -7.82 -18.16 13.44
CA LEU A 313 -8.04 -19.03 14.60
C LEU A 313 -8.31 -18.25 15.91
N ASP A 314 -7.85 -16.99 15.99
CA ASP A 314 -8.04 -16.10 17.15
C ASP A 314 -9.30 -15.21 17.06
N ALA A 315 -10.18 -15.44 16.07
CA ALA A 315 -11.38 -14.63 15.80
C ALA A 315 -12.67 -15.12 16.47
#